data_AF-A0A3G2R7M5-F1
#
_entry.id   AF-A0A3G2R7M5-F1
#
_cell.length_a   1.000
_cell.length_b   1.000
_cell.length_c   1.000
_cell.angle_alpha   90.00
_cell.angle_beta   90.00
_cell.angle_gamma   90.00
#
_symmetry.space_group_name_H-M   'P 1'
#
loop_
_entity.id
_entity.type
_entity.pdbx_description
1 polymer ?
#
loop_
_entity_poly.entity_id
_entity_poly.type
_entity_poly.pdbx_seq_one_letter_code
_entity_poly.pdbx_strand_id
1 'polypeptide(L)'
;MPAGYSSRCKVCNSQHRVEIEKWAKEEGMSPRALSSRLKEEFGEDISYKSIWQHLNEHFDIKAEAREQYRKSKEQMQKTVKKHLSDIEMLDSIAQSNYELYQGVKAWLEEILKEKAKAPPKSLVDLLSATASEVRQQFKQKQELLGESPEKDALENLADVLKEAWDVLKDEK
;
A
#
# COMPACT_ATOMS: atom_id res chain seq x y z
N MET A 1 -22.67 -25.92 -18.27
CA MET A 1 -22.67 -27.23 -18.97
C MET A 1 -21.90 -28.21 -18.09
N PRO A 2 -22.40 -29.44 -17.86
CA PRO A 2 -21.75 -30.35 -16.90
C PRO A 2 -20.35 -30.68 -17.40
N ALA A 3 -19.35 -30.61 -16.51
CA ALA A 3 -17.96 -30.90 -16.82
C ALA A 3 -17.86 -32.32 -17.43
N GLY A 4 -17.74 -32.36 -18.75
CA GLY A 4 -17.89 -33.57 -19.54
C GLY A 4 -16.80 -34.57 -19.21
N TYR A 5 -17.21 -35.76 -18.80
CA TYR A 5 -16.35 -36.93 -18.75
C TYR A 5 -15.75 -37.16 -20.15
N SER A 6 -14.51 -36.75 -20.35
CA SER A 6 -13.75 -37.18 -21.51
C SER A 6 -13.29 -38.59 -21.24
N SER A 7 -13.84 -39.56 -21.97
CA SER A 7 -13.50 -40.98 -21.87
C SER A 7 -11.99 -41.26 -22.06
N ARG A 8 -11.25 -40.30 -22.63
CA ARG A 8 -9.81 -40.40 -22.89
C ARG A 8 -8.94 -39.63 -21.89
N CYS A 9 -9.52 -38.79 -21.02
CA CYS A 9 -8.74 -38.03 -20.05
C CYS A 9 -8.44 -38.87 -18.80
N LYS A 10 -7.15 -39.08 -18.54
CA LYS A 10 -6.68 -39.85 -17.37
C LYS A 10 -7.10 -39.23 -16.04
N VAL A 11 -7.18 -37.89 -15.98
CA VAL A 11 -7.58 -37.17 -14.76
C VAL A 11 -9.10 -37.24 -14.54
N CYS A 12 -9.91 -37.14 -15.60
CA CYS A 12 -11.36 -37.32 -15.48
C CYS A 12 -11.74 -38.71 -14.97
N ASN A 13 -10.93 -39.72 -15.32
CA ASN A 13 -11.16 -41.12 -14.95
C ASN A 13 -10.40 -41.56 -13.68
N SER A 14 -9.58 -40.69 -13.07
CA SER A 14 -8.90 -40.99 -11.81
C SER A 14 -9.89 -40.87 -10.64
N GLN A 15 -9.71 -41.72 -9.63
CA GLN A 15 -10.46 -41.63 -8.37
C GLN A 15 -10.12 -40.36 -7.59
N HIS A 16 -8.94 -39.77 -7.84
CA HIS A 16 -8.43 -38.58 -7.15
C HIS A 16 -8.68 -37.27 -7.91
N ARG A 17 -9.63 -37.28 -8.86
CA ARG A 17 -9.97 -36.10 -9.66
C ARG A 17 -10.31 -34.88 -8.80
N VAL A 18 -11.11 -35.08 -7.76
CA VAL A 18 -11.62 -33.99 -6.91
C VAL A 18 -10.48 -33.33 -6.15
N GLU A 19 -9.52 -34.12 -5.68
CA GLU A 19 -8.32 -33.69 -4.99
C GLU A 19 -7.39 -32.92 -5.92
N ILE A 20 -7.18 -33.39 -7.15
CA ILE A 20 -6.39 -32.70 -8.17
C ILE A 20 -7.00 -31.33 -8.50
N GLU A 21 -8.32 -31.27 -8.70
CA GLU A 21 -9.04 -30.03 -8.97
C GLU A 21 -9.01 -29.09 -7.75
N LYS A 22 -9.12 -29.62 -6.53
CA LYS A 22 -9.03 -28.84 -5.30
C LYS A 22 -7.64 -28.24 -5.10
N TRP A 23 -6.58 -29.02 -5.26
CA TRP A 23 -5.20 -28.54 -5.15
C TRP A 23 -4.85 -27.52 -6.23
N ALA A 24 -5.38 -27.67 -7.44
CA ALA A 24 -5.24 -26.67 -8.48
C ALA A 24 -6.02 -25.38 -8.16
N LYS A 25 -7.21 -25.50 -7.55
CA LYS A 25 -8.13 -24.37 -7.29
C LYS A 25 -7.79 -23.57 -6.04
N GLU A 26 -7.55 -24.24 -4.92
CA GLU A 26 -7.39 -23.61 -3.60
C GLU A 26 -5.91 -23.32 -3.29
N GLU A 27 -5.02 -24.24 -3.66
CA GLU A 27 -3.59 -24.15 -3.33
C GLU A 27 -2.75 -23.57 -4.49
N GLY A 28 -3.32 -23.41 -5.69
CA GLY A 28 -2.65 -22.80 -6.85
C GLY A 28 -1.45 -23.59 -7.37
N MET A 29 -1.40 -24.90 -7.11
CA MET A 29 -0.25 -25.74 -7.47
C MET A 29 -0.08 -25.91 -8.97
N SER A 30 1.18 -25.93 -9.41
CA SER A 30 1.51 -26.20 -10.81
C SER A 30 1.23 -27.67 -11.18
N PRO A 31 0.93 -27.98 -12.46
CA PRO A 31 0.71 -29.37 -12.92
C PRO A 31 1.86 -30.33 -12.63
N ARG A 32 3.10 -29.83 -12.51
CA ARG A 32 4.27 -30.63 -12.12
C ARG A 32 4.24 -30.99 -10.64
N ALA A 33 3.91 -30.01 -9.79
CA ALA A 33 3.74 -30.25 -8.35
C ALA A 33 2.59 -31.22 -8.07
N LEU A 34 1.47 -31.09 -8.78
CA LEU A 34 0.34 -32.03 -8.69
C LEU A 34 0.74 -33.46 -9.07
N SER A 35 1.53 -33.63 -10.13
CA SER A 35 2.03 -34.94 -10.58
C SER A 35 2.95 -35.59 -9.54
N SER A 36 3.89 -34.82 -8.96
CA SER A 36 4.76 -35.30 -7.89
C SER A 36 3.95 -35.67 -6.63
N ARG A 37 3.01 -34.82 -6.23
CA ARG A 37 2.20 -35.02 -5.03
C ARG A 37 1.24 -36.21 -5.16
N LEU A 38 0.65 -36.42 -6.33
CA LEU A 38 -0.16 -37.62 -6.61
C LEU A 38 0.65 -38.92 -6.47
N LYS A 39 1.91 -38.89 -6.94
CA LYS A 39 2.81 -40.02 -6.84
C LYS A 39 3.25 -40.28 -5.39
N GLU A 40 3.47 -39.22 -4.61
CA GLU A 40 3.88 -39.31 -3.21
C GLU A 40 2.73 -39.72 -2.27
N GLU A 41 1.56 -39.11 -2.40
CA GLU A 41 0.42 -39.35 -1.48
C GLU A 41 -0.41 -40.59 -1.87
N PHE A 42 -0.60 -40.82 -3.18
CA PHE A 42 -1.56 -41.82 -3.67
C PHE A 42 -0.92 -42.92 -4.54
N GLY A 43 0.38 -42.80 -4.87
CA GLY A 43 1.07 -43.75 -5.73
C GLY A 43 0.60 -43.75 -7.19
N GLU A 44 -0.20 -42.77 -7.61
CA GLU A 44 -0.77 -42.70 -8.96
C GLU A 44 0.16 -41.92 -9.91
N ASP A 45 0.61 -42.56 -10.99
CA ASP A 45 1.52 -41.96 -11.96
C ASP A 45 0.75 -41.29 -13.12
N ILE A 46 0.26 -40.07 -12.86
CA ILE A 46 -0.34 -39.22 -13.88
C ILE A 46 0.70 -38.19 -14.35
N SER A 47 1.01 -38.23 -15.65
CA SER A 47 1.89 -37.24 -16.27
C SER A 47 1.37 -35.81 -16.09
N TYR A 48 2.27 -34.89 -15.74
CA TYR A 48 2.01 -33.45 -15.67
C TYR A 48 1.32 -32.89 -16.93
N LYS A 49 1.60 -33.47 -18.12
CA LYS A 49 0.99 -33.03 -19.39
C LYS A 49 -0.50 -33.36 -19.45
N SER A 50 -0.89 -34.54 -18.95
CA SER A 50 -2.29 -34.95 -18.85
C SER A 50 -3.05 -34.10 -17.84
N ILE A 51 -2.40 -33.75 -16.72
CA ILE A 51 -2.96 -32.83 -15.72
C ILE A 51 -3.16 -31.44 -16.34
N TRP A 52 -2.15 -30.91 -17.03
CA TRP A 52 -2.27 -29.62 -17.71
C TRP A 52 -3.40 -29.60 -18.75
N GLN A 53 -3.55 -30.67 -19.53
CA GLN A 53 -4.62 -30.77 -20.52
C GLN A 53 -6.00 -30.80 -19.85
N HIS A 54 -6.19 -31.60 -18.80
CA HIS A 54 -7.43 -31.62 -18.01
C HIS A 54 -7.78 -30.24 -17.47
N LEU A 55 -6.78 -29.59 -16.87
CA LEU A 55 -6.89 -28.28 -16.26
C LEU A 55 -7.17 -27.14 -17.25
N ASN A 56 -6.96 -27.34 -18.55
CA ASN A 56 -7.18 -26.32 -19.58
C ASN A 56 -8.40 -26.63 -20.47
N GLU A 57 -8.76 -27.90 -20.65
CA GLU A 57 -9.85 -28.35 -21.54
C GLU A 57 -11.12 -28.78 -20.80
N HIS A 58 -11.00 -29.29 -19.57
CA HIS A 58 -12.11 -29.89 -18.82
C HIS A 58 -12.42 -29.17 -17.51
N PHE A 59 -11.45 -28.46 -16.96
CA PHE A 59 -11.60 -27.63 -15.78
C PHE A 59 -11.39 -26.17 -16.18
N ASP A 60 -12.36 -25.30 -15.89
CA ASP A 60 -12.30 -23.90 -16.34
C ASP A 60 -11.44 -23.04 -15.40
N ILE A 61 -10.13 -23.32 -15.38
CA ILE A 61 -9.15 -22.50 -14.64
C ILE A 61 -9.16 -21.06 -15.13
N LYS A 62 -9.49 -20.83 -16.41
CA LYS A 62 -9.55 -19.47 -16.96
C LYS A 62 -10.70 -18.66 -16.34
N ALA A 63 -11.86 -19.27 -16.10
CA ALA A 63 -12.94 -18.62 -15.36
C ALA A 63 -12.56 -18.34 -13.91
N GLU A 64 -11.92 -19.30 -13.22
CA GLU A 64 -11.47 -19.10 -11.83
C GLU A 64 -10.38 -18.01 -11.75
N ALA A 65 -9.39 -18.01 -12.65
CA ALA A 65 -8.35 -16.98 -12.71
C ALA A 65 -8.95 -15.59 -12.95
N ARG A 66 -10.00 -15.47 -13.78
CA ARG A 66 -10.74 -14.21 -13.97
C ARG A 66 -11.49 -13.79 -12.69
N GLU A 67 -12.10 -14.74 -11.99
CA GLU A 67 -12.84 -14.47 -10.76
C GLU A 67 -11.92 -14.05 -9.61
N GLN A 68 -10.79 -14.73 -9.44
CA GLN A 68 -9.75 -14.36 -8.49
C GLN A 68 -9.15 -12.99 -8.83
N TYR A 69 -8.88 -12.72 -10.11
CA TYR A 69 -8.44 -11.40 -10.56
C TYR A 69 -9.49 -10.32 -10.26
N ARG A 70 -10.78 -10.60 -10.47
CA ARG A 70 -11.88 -9.68 -10.14
C ARG A 70 -11.93 -9.38 -8.64
N LYS A 71 -11.89 -10.41 -7.79
CA LYS A 71 -11.85 -10.26 -6.32
C LYS A 71 -10.64 -9.45 -5.87
N SER A 72 -9.46 -9.74 -6.42
CA SER A 72 -8.23 -9.00 -6.15
C SER A 72 -8.35 -7.53 -6.55
N LYS A 73 -8.93 -7.25 -7.74
CA LYS A 73 -9.18 -5.88 -8.21
C LYS A 73 -10.15 -5.13 -7.31
N GLU A 74 -11.23 -5.76 -6.87
CA GLU A 74 -12.19 -5.15 -5.94
C GLU A 74 -11.57 -4.85 -4.57
N GLN A 75 -10.74 -5.77 -4.06
CA GLN A 75 -10.02 -5.57 -2.81
C GLN A 75 -8.98 -4.45 -2.94
N MET A 76 -8.22 -4.43 -4.05
CA MET A 76 -7.29 -3.35 -4.37
C MET A 76 -8.02 -2.00 -4.42
N GLN A 77 -9.15 -1.92 -5.11
CA GLN A 77 -9.95 -0.69 -5.18
C GLN A 77 -10.46 -0.23 -3.82
N LYS A 78 -10.91 -1.15 -2.96
CA LYS A 78 -11.32 -0.82 -1.58
C LYS A 78 -10.15 -0.29 -0.76
N THR A 79 -9.00 -0.95 -0.82
CA THR A 79 -7.80 -0.54 -0.10
C THR A 79 -7.30 0.82 -0.58
N VAL A 80 -7.24 1.04 -1.90
CA VAL A 80 -6.85 2.33 -2.49
C VAL A 80 -7.80 3.44 -2.07
N LYS A 81 -9.13 3.22 -2.13
CA LYS A 81 -10.11 4.22 -1.68
C LYS A 81 -9.96 4.57 -0.21
N LYS A 82 -9.71 3.57 0.64
CA LYS A 82 -9.47 3.79 2.06
C LYS A 82 -8.22 4.65 2.28
N HIS A 83 -7.09 4.27 1.68
CA HIS A 83 -5.85 5.03 1.82
C HIS A 83 -5.97 6.45 1.27
N LEU A 84 -6.66 6.64 0.14
CA LEU A 84 -6.91 7.98 -0.40
C LEU A 84 -7.71 8.83 0.59
N SER A 85 -8.78 8.28 1.17
CA SER A 85 -9.58 8.97 2.20
C SER A 85 -8.76 9.29 3.46
N ASP A 86 -7.88 8.39 3.90
CA ASP A 86 -7.01 8.61 5.06
C ASP A 86 -6.01 9.74 4.79
N ILE A 87 -5.44 9.80 3.57
CA ILE A 87 -4.52 10.88 3.14
C ILE A 87 -5.27 12.21 3.03
N GLU A 88 -6.46 12.24 2.44
CA GLU A 88 -7.28 13.45 2.34
C GLU A 88 -7.64 14.01 3.72
N MET A 89 -7.95 13.13 4.68
CA MET A 89 -8.20 13.52 6.07
C MET A 89 -6.95 14.12 6.73
N LEU A 90 -5.78 13.51 6.53
CA LEU A 90 -4.51 14.05 7.02
C LEU A 90 -4.18 15.41 6.41
N ASP A 91 -4.45 15.59 5.12
CA ASP A 91 -4.25 16.87 4.44
C ASP A 91 -5.16 17.97 5.00
N SER A 92 -6.44 17.64 5.28
CA SER A 92 -7.36 18.57 5.92
C SER A 92 -6.91 18.97 7.33
N ILE A 93 -6.41 18.02 8.11
CA ILE A 93 -5.88 18.28 9.46
C ILE A 93 -4.59 19.13 9.37
N ALA A 94 -3.68 18.78 8.45
CA ALA A 94 -2.44 19.52 8.23
C ALA A 94 -2.70 20.96 7.82
N GLN A 95 -3.65 21.18 6.90
CA GLN A 95 -4.06 22.53 6.51
C GLN A 95 -4.62 23.30 7.71
N SER A 96 -5.53 22.70 8.47
CA SER A 96 -6.15 23.36 9.64
C SER A 96 -5.10 23.74 10.70
N ASN A 97 -4.13 22.86 10.96
CA ASN A 97 -3.04 23.14 11.90
C ASN A 97 -2.05 24.18 11.38
N TYR A 98 -1.81 24.21 10.07
CA TYR A 98 -0.99 25.24 9.45
C TYR A 98 -1.66 26.62 9.52
N GLU A 99 -2.96 26.70 9.24
CA GLU A 99 -3.75 27.93 9.40
C GLU A 99 -3.74 28.41 10.86
N LEU A 100 -3.90 27.50 11.81
CA LEU A 100 -3.79 27.81 13.24
C LEU A 100 -2.38 28.33 13.60
N TYR A 101 -1.33 27.67 13.10
CA TYR A 101 0.06 28.11 13.30
C TYR A 101 0.28 29.53 12.76
N GLN A 102 -0.21 29.83 11.54
CA GLN A 102 -0.12 31.16 10.95
C GLN A 102 -0.89 32.21 11.77
N GLY A 103 -2.09 31.88 12.24
CA GLY A 103 -2.89 32.76 13.10
C GLY A 103 -2.19 33.08 14.43
N VAL A 104 -1.62 32.06 15.09
CA VAL A 104 -0.88 32.24 16.35
C VAL A 104 0.40 33.07 16.11
N LYS A 105 1.10 32.83 15.00
CA LYS A 105 2.29 33.60 14.61
C LYS A 105 1.94 35.07 14.37
N ALA A 106 0.90 35.34 13.57
CA ALA A 106 0.45 36.71 13.29
C ALA A 106 0.06 37.45 14.57
N TRP A 107 -0.67 36.79 15.47
CA TRP A 107 -1.06 37.38 16.75
C TRP A 107 0.15 37.70 17.64
N LEU A 108 1.16 36.82 17.66
CA LEU A 108 2.40 37.06 18.39
C LEU A 108 3.18 38.24 17.80
N GLU A 109 3.23 38.36 16.48
CA GLU A 109 3.87 39.48 15.78
C GLU A 109 3.18 40.83 16.08
N GLU A 110 1.85 40.85 16.18
CA GLU A 110 1.09 42.06 16.56
C GLU A 110 1.43 42.50 17.98
N ILE A 111 1.45 41.57 18.95
CA ILE A 111 1.83 41.85 20.34
C ILE A 111 3.26 42.41 20.43
N LEU A 112 4.18 41.87 19.63
CA LEU A 112 5.56 42.35 19.56
C LEU A 112 5.67 43.75 18.93
N LYS A 113 4.84 44.06 17.92
CA LYS A 113 4.78 45.38 17.28
C LYS A 113 4.20 46.46 18.20
N GLU A 114 3.23 46.12 19.06
CA GLU A 114 2.64 47.04 20.04
C GLU A 114 3.58 47.43 21.20
N LYS A 115 4.82 46.91 21.21
CA LYS A 115 5.99 47.44 21.93
C LYS A 115 5.90 47.62 23.46
N ALA A 116 5.04 46.89 24.19
CA ALA A 116 4.96 47.09 25.64
C ALA A 116 4.86 45.86 26.55
N LYS A 117 4.62 44.64 26.05
CA LYS A 117 4.51 43.45 26.92
C LYS A 117 5.17 42.22 26.31
N ALA A 118 5.86 41.46 27.16
CA ALA A 118 6.31 40.12 26.81
C ALA A 118 5.11 39.27 26.34
N PRO A 119 5.26 38.48 25.27
CA PRO A 119 4.17 37.66 24.77
C PRO A 119 3.70 36.68 25.85
N PRO A 120 2.38 36.43 25.97
CA PRO A 120 1.85 35.46 26.92
C PRO A 120 2.49 34.09 26.70
N LYS A 121 2.98 33.47 27.77
CA LYS A 121 3.62 32.14 27.70
C LYS A 121 2.72 31.09 27.04
N SER A 122 1.41 31.15 27.31
CA SER A 122 0.41 30.30 26.67
C SER A 122 0.39 30.41 25.13
N LEU A 123 0.65 31.59 24.57
CA LEU A 123 0.69 31.82 23.13
C LEU A 123 1.97 31.26 22.51
N VAL A 124 3.10 31.40 23.21
CA VAL A 124 4.39 30.80 22.81
C VAL A 124 4.34 29.26 22.89
N ASP A 125 3.70 28.72 23.92
CA ASP A 125 3.50 27.27 24.08
C ASP A 125 2.58 26.73 22.97
N LEU A 126 1.49 27.45 22.64
CA LEU A 126 0.60 27.10 21.54
C LEU A 126 1.30 27.16 20.17
N LEU A 127 2.15 28.16 19.93
CA LEU A 127 2.97 28.26 18.72
C LEU A 127 3.94 27.07 18.60
N SER A 128 4.55 26.68 19.71
CA SER A 128 5.50 25.55 19.75
C SER A 128 4.81 24.21 19.53
N ALA A 129 3.62 24.03 20.10
CA ALA A 129 2.80 22.83 19.93
C ALA A 129 2.30 22.70 18.47
N THR A 130 1.71 23.78 17.92
CA THR A 130 1.21 23.78 16.52
C THR A 130 2.34 23.59 15.52
N ALA A 131 3.51 24.20 15.73
CA ALA A 131 4.69 23.97 14.89
C ALA A 131 5.18 22.52 14.94
N SER A 132 5.08 21.86 16.09
CA SER A 132 5.46 20.45 16.24
C SER A 132 4.48 19.51 15.55
N GLU A 133 3.18 19.79 15.68
CA GLU A 133 2.11 19.02 15.05
C GLU A 133 2.17 19.12 13.52
N VAL A 134 2.40 20.33 12.98
CA VAL A 134 2.60 20.54 11.54
C VAL A 134 3.79 19.71 11.02
N ARG A 135 4.94 19.73 11.72
CA ARG A 135 6.11 18.91 11.34
C ARG A 135 5.81 17.41 11.37
N GLN A 136 5.09 16.95 12.40
CA GLN A 136 4.74 15.54 12.55
C GLN A 136 3.80 15.09 11.42
N GLN A 137 2.85 15.92 11.03
CA GLN A 137 1.90 15.62 9.96
C GLN A 137 2.58 15.56 8.60
N PHE A 138 3.53 16.45 8.31
CA PHE A 138 4.37 16.35 7.11
C PHE A 138 5.19 15.04 7.09
N LYS A 139 5.77 14.65 8.22
CA LYS A 139 6.51 13.38 8.33
C LYS A 139 5.62 12.17 8.10
N GLN A 140 4.44 12.13 8.73
CA GLN A 140 3.45 11.07 8.54
C GLN A 140 2.98 10.98 7.09
N LYS A 141 2.77 12.13 6.43
CA LYS A 141 2.41 12.19 5.00
C LYS A 141 3.51 11.61 4.11
N GLN A 142 4.77 11.99 4.34
CA GLN A 142 5.92 11.43 3.60
C GLN A 142 6.03 9.91 3.77
N GLU A 143 5.88 9.41 4.99
CA GLU A 143 5.87 7.98 5.29
C GLU A 143 4.73 7.24 4.55
N LEU A 144 3.53 7.82 4.49
CA LEU A 144 2.37 7.23 3.82
C LEU A 144 2.46 7.27 2.29
N LEU A 145 3.10 8.28 1.71
CA LEU A 145 3.34 8.39 0.28
C LEU A 145 4.48 7.49 -0.20
N GLY A 146 5.18 6.81 0.72
CA GLY A 146 6.35 5.98 0.39
C GLY A 146 7.58 6.82 0.02
N GLU A 147 7.54 8.13 0.29
CA GLU A 147 8.68 9.04 0.23
C GLU A 147 9.52 8.80 1.49
N SER A 148 10.26 7.70 1.54
CA SER A 148 11.20 7.50 2.64
C SER A 148 12.28 8.61 2.58
N PRO A 149 12.54 9.32 3.69
CA PRO A 149 13.48 10.45 3.73
C PRO A 149 14.96 10.02 3.69
N GLU A 150 15.28 8.73 3.50
CA GLU A 150 16.66 8.27 3.57
C GLU A 150 17.51 8.62 2.34
N LYS A 151 16.91 9.07 1.22
CA LYS A 151 17.69 9.43 0.04
C LYS A 151 17.48 10.85 -0.48
N ASP A 152 16.23 11.32 -0.64
CA ASP A 152 16.02 12.55 -1.44
C ASP A 152 15.68 13.82 -0.63
N ALA A 153 15.15 13.71 0.59
CA ALA A 153 14.65 14.88 1.33
C ALA A 153 15.71 15.60 2.20
N LEU A 154 16.69 14.86 2.74
CA LEU A 154 17.76 15.43 3.57
C LEU A 154 18.83 16.15 2.74
N GLU A 155 19.12 15.66 1.53
CA GLU A 155 20.05 16.35 0.61
C GLU A 155 19.46 17.70 0.16
N ASN A 156 18.20 17.71 -0.29
CA ASN A 156 17.55 18.93 -0.73
C ASN A 156 17.32 19.96 0.39
N LEU A 157 16.96 19.53 1.61
CA LEU A 157 16.78 20.48 2.72
C LEU A 157 18.11 21.03 3.24
N ALA A 158 19.18 20.21 3.25
CA ALA A 158 20.51 20.66 3.62
C ALA A 158 21.07 21.66 2.61
N ASP A 159 20.83 21.46 1.32
CA ASP A 159 21.26 22.37 0.26
C ASP A 159 20.49 23.70 0.29
N VAL A 160 19.17 23.65 0.50
CA VAL A 160 18.34 24.87 0.65
C VAL A 160 18.72 25.66 1.91
N LEU A 161 19.04 24.97 3.02
CA LEU A 161 19.49 25.64 4.25
C LEU A 161 20.93 26.19 4.13
N LYS A 162 21.78 25.57 3.31
CA LYS A 162 23.12 26.09 2.99
C LYS A 162 23.04 27.34 2.13
N GLU A 163 22.25 27.33 1.07
CA GLU A 163 22.03 28.51 0.22
C GLU A 163 21.44 29.67 1.03
N ALA A 164 20.45 29.39 1.89
CA ALA A 164 19.88 30.42 2.76
C ALA A 164 20.90 30.98 3.77
N TRP A 165 21.84 30.16 4.25
CA TRP A 165 22.90 30.57 5.17
C TRP A 165 24.01 31.38 4.50
N ASP A 166 24.37 31.03 3.26
CA ASP A 166 25.40 31.74 2.49
C ASP A 166 24.90 33.11 2.01
N VAL A 167 23.63 33.21 1.59
CA VAL A 167 22.97 34.50 1.28
C VAL A 167 22.97 35.44 2.49
N LEU A 168 22.78 34.91 3.70
CA LEU A 168 22.81 35.71 4.95
C LEU A 168 24.22 36.11 5.39
N LYS A 169 25.28 35.46 4.86
CA LYS A 169 26.68 35.83 5.12
C LYS A 169 27.17 36.92 4.18
N ASP A 170 26.69 36.93 2.94
CA ASP A 170 27.11 37.90 1.92
C ASP A 170 26.45 39.28 2.07
N GLU A 171 25.44 39.41 2.93
CA GLU A 171 24.79 40.69 3.29
C GLU A 171 25.43 41.43 4.51
N LYS A 172 26.62 41.02 4.96
CA LYS A 172 27.42 41.71 6.01
C LYS A 172 28.74 42.25 5.47
#